data_AF-A0A6S6Y3T6-F1
#
_entry.id   AF-A0A6S6Y3T6-F1
#
_cell.length_a   1.000
_cell.length_b   1.000
_cell.length_c   1.000
_cell.angle_alpha   90.00
_cell.angle_beta   90.00
_cell.angle_gamma   90.00
#
_symmetry.space_group_name_H-M   'P 1'
#
loop_
_entity.id
_entity.type
_entity.pdbx_description
1 polymer ?
#
loop_
_entity_poly.entity_id
_entity_poly.type
_entity_poly.pdbx_seq_one_letter_code
_entity_poly.pdbx_strand_id
1 'polypeptide(L)'
;MSSSLMDRAQGLAAASFDGFALNVGLGSLALLAGWFLGHLMGLAISRLVASRRLASFARSACPLLGIAGAFPLAYFLFFRS
;
A
#
# COMPACT_ATOMS: atom_id res chain seq x y z
N MET A 1 28.31 13.11 31.20
CA MET A 1 26.96 13.68 31.03
C MET A 1 26.55 13.82 29.55
N SER A 2 27.47 13.93 28.59
CA SER A 2 27.13 13.95 27.16
C SER A 2 26.79 12.58 26.56
N SER A 3 27.42 11.50 27.04
CA SER A 3 27.19 10.12 26.55
C SER A 3 25.73 9.67 26.70
N SER A 4 25.12 9.90 27.87
CA SER A 4 23.72 9.50 28.13
C SER A 4 22.68 10.27 27.30
N LEU A 5 23.00 11.48 26.83
CA LEU A 5 22.13 12.25 25.93
C LEU A 5 22.25 11.73 24.49
N MET A 6 23.47 11.37 24.08
CA MET A 6 23.74 10.74 22.78
C MET A 6 23.06 9.37 22.68
N ASP A 7 23.13 8.53 23.73
CA ASP A 7 22.46 7.23 23.77
C ASP A 7 20.93 7.35 23.69
N ARG A 8 20.34 8.34 24.38
CA ARG A 8 18.89 8.61 24.31
C ARG A 8 18.47 9.15 22.95
N ALA A 9 19.26 10.03 22.34
CA ALA A 9 18.99 10.54 21.00
C ALA A 9 19.07 9.44 19.95
N GLN A 10 20.04 8.53 20.07
CA GLN A 10 20.14 7.33 19.22
C GLN A 10 18.96 6.38 19.42
N GLY A 11 18.53 6.14 20.66
CA GLY A 11 17.36 5.31 20.95
C GLY A 11 16.05 5.89 20.39
N LEU A 12 15.85 7.21 20.50
CA LEU A 12 14.70 7.90 19.91
C LEU A 12 14.74 7.88 18.37
N ALA A 13 15.91 8.09 17.78
CA ALA A 13 16.08 8.01 16.34
C ALA A 13 15.80 6.59 15.83
N ALA A 14 16.34 5.55 16.49
CA ALA A 14 16.11 4.15 16.14
C ALA A 14 14.62 3.77 16.24
N ALA A 15 13.95 4.14 17.33
CA ALA A 15 12.51 3.90 17.49
C ALA A 15 11.67 4.63 16.41
N SER A 16 12.08 5.84 16.04
CA SER A 16 11.41 6.61 14.98
C SER A 16 11.60 5.97 13.60
N PHE A 17 12.80 5.45 13.33
CA PHE A 17 13.11 4.73 12.10
C PHE A 17 12.37 3.39 12.01
N ASP A 18 12.29 2.63 13.10
CA ASP A 18 11.56 1.36 13.14
C ASP A 18 10.05 1.57 12.92
N GLY A 19 9.45 2.56 13.59
CA GLY A 19 8.05 2.92 13.39
C GLY A 19 7.77 3.38 11.95
N PHE A 20 8.63 4.24 11.41
CA PHE A 20 8.54 4.69 10.02
C PHE A 20 8.69 3.54 9.02
N ALA A 21 9.68 2.65 9.21
CA ALA A 21 9.91 1.51 8.33
C ALA A 21 8.72 0.53 8.33
N LEU A 22 8.13 0.28 9.50
CA LEU A 22 6.98 -0.60 9.65
C LEU A 22 5.74 -0.01 8.94
N ASN A 23 5.49 1.28 9.16
CA ASN A 23 4.41 2.02 8.50
C ASN A 23 4.57 2.07 6.97
N VAL A 24 5.79 2.30 6.49
CA VAL A 24 6.11 2.28 5.06
C VAL A 24 5.95 0.89 4.47
N GLY A 25 6.38 -0.15 5.19
CA GLY A 25 6.21 -1.54 4.79
C GLY A 25 4.74 -1.92 4.67
N LEU A 26 3.93 -1.61 5.69
CA LEU A 26 2.49 -1.87 5.69
C LEU A 26 1.75 -1.07 4.61
N GLY A 27 2.09 0.21 4.42
CA GLY A 27 1.50 1.05 3.37
C GLY A 27 1.79 0.51 1.97
N SER A 28 3.03 0.06 1.73
CA SER A 28 3.44 -0.59 0.48
C SER A 28 2.72 -1.91 0.25
N LEU A 29 2.60 -2.74 1.29
CA LEU A 29 1.85 -4.00 1.24
C LEU A 29 0.36 -3.77 0.95
N ALA A 30 -0.25 -2.74 1.53
CA ALA A 30 -1.64 -2.38 1.26
C ALA A 30 -1.86 -2.00 -0.21
N LEU A 31 -0.95 -1.23 -0.81
CA LEU A 31 -1.01 -0.89 -2.24
C LEU A 31 -0.85 -2.12 -3.14
N LEU A 32 0.10 -3.00 -2.82
CA LEU A 32 0.31 -4.26 -3.54
C LEU A 32 -0.92 -5.17 -3.44
N ALA A 33 -1.52 -5.29 -2.25
CA ALA A 33 -2.73 -6.07 -2.04
C ALA A 33 -3.92 -5.48 -2.83
N GLY A 34 -4.10 -4.16 -2.80
CA GLY A 34 -5.14 -3.47 -3.58
C GLY A 34 -4.96 -3.67 -5.07
N TRP A 35 -3.73 -3.55 -5.58
CA TRP A 35 -3.42 -3.81 -6.99
C TRP A 35 -3.71 -5.25 -7.39
N PHE A 36 -3.26 -6.22 -6.59
CA PHE A 36 -3.45 -7.64 -6.85
C PHE A 36 -4.94 -8.02 -6.83
N LEU A 37 -5.69 -7.53 -5.85
CA LEU A 37 -7.12 -7.73 -5.75
C LEU A 37 -7.85 -7.13 -6.96
N GLY A 38 -7.48 -5.91 -7.36
CA GLY A 38 -8.02 -5.27 -8.56
C GLY A 38 -7.68 -6.05 -9.83
N HIS A 39 -6.49 -6.63 -9.95
CA HIS A 39 -6.12 -7.47 -11.08
C HIS A 39 -6.95 -8.77 -11.14
N LEU A 40 -7.11 -9.47 -10.02
CA LEU A 40 -7.97 -10.66 -9.91
C LEU A 40 -9.42 -10.35 -10.25
N MET A 41 -9.93 -9.22 -9.75
CA MET A 41 -11.29 -8.74 -10.05
C MET A 41 -11.45 -8.47 -11.56
N GLY A 42 -10.48 -7.79 -12.19
CA GLY A 42 -10.46 -7.54 -13.63
C GLY A 42 -10.42 -8.82 -14.46
N LEU A 43 -9.68 -9.84 -14.00
CA LEU A 43 -9.66 -11.17 -14.61
C LEU A 43 -11.03 -11.87 -14.48
N ALA A 44 -11.64 -11.84 -13.30
CA ALA A 44 -12.95 -12.44 -13.06
C ALA A 44 -14.03 -11.77 -13.94
N ILE A 45 -14.07 -10.43 -13.98
CA ILE A 45 -15.01 -9.67 -14.81
C ILE A 45 -14.78 -9.96 -16.30
N SER A 46 -13.52 -10.06 -16.73
CA SER A 46 -13.20 -10.38 -18.13
C SER A 46 -13.69 -11.77 -18.57
N ARG A 47 -13.91 -12.70 -17.64
CA ARG A 47 -14.49 -14.03 -17.92
C ARG A 47 -16.02 -14.00 -17.96
N LEU A 48 -16.65 -13.04 -17.29
CA LEU A 48 -18.10 -12.88 -17.23
C LEU A 48 -18.65 -12.04 -18.40
N VAL A 49 -17.82 -11.17 -18.97
CA VAL A 49 -18.22 -10.25 -20.04
C VAL A 49 -18.01 -10.87 -21.42
N ALA A 50 -19.09 -10.94 -22.21
CA ALA A 50 -19.04 -11.43 -23.60
C ALA A 50 -18.31 -10.48 -24.57
N SER A 51 -18.26 -9.18 -24.25
CA SER A 51 -17.62 -8.16 -25.10
C SER A 51 -16.12 -8.03 -24.82
N ARG A 52 -15.29 -8.32 -25.83
CA ARG A 52 -13.82 -8.21 -25.75
C ARG A 52 -13.34 -6.81 -25.36
N ARG A 53 -14.05 -5.75 -25.78
CA ARG A 53 -13.69 -4.36 -25.45
C ARG A 53 -13.91 -4.04 -23.96
N LEU A 54 -15.06 -4.43 -23.40
CA LEU A 54 -15.31 -4.26 -21.96
C LEU A 54 -14.37 -5.15 -21.13
N ALA A 55 -14.08 -6.36 -21.57
CA ALA A 55 -13.16 -7.26 -20.87
C ALA A 55 -11.73 -6.68 -20.80
N SER A 56 -11.25 -6.07 -21.89
CA SER A 56 -9.96 -5.36 -21.91
C SER A 56 -9.98 -4.14 -21.00
N PHE A 57 -11.07 -3.36 -21.04
CA PHE A 57 -11.21 -2.17 -20.20
C PHE A 57 -11.23 -2.53 -18.71
N ALA A 58 -11.97 -3.57 -18.33
CA ALA A 58 -12.03 -4.06 -16.95
C ALA A 58 -10.65 -4.53 -16.44
N ARG A 59 -9.86 -5.22 -17.28
CA ARG A 59 -8.49 -5.63 -16.91
C ARG A 59 -7.54 -4.46 -16.66
N SER A 60 -7.72 -3.34 -17.37
CA SER A 60 -6.91 -2.14 -17.17
C SER A 60 -7.43 -1.25 -16.03
N ALA A 61 -8.74 -1.14 -15.87
CA ALA A 61 -9.37 -0.23 -14.89
C ALA A 61 -9.43 -0.82 -13.48
N CYS A 62 -9.71 -2.12 -13.32
CA CYS A 62 -9.83 -2.74 -12.00
C CYS A 62 -8.54 -2.69 -11.14
N PRO A 63 -7.32 -2.92 -11.66
CA PRO A 63 -6.11 -2.75 -10.85
C PRO A 63 -5.92 -1.29 -10.38
N LEU A 64 -6.28 -0.30 -11.21
CA LEU A 64 -6.22 1.11 -10.84
C LEU A 64 -7.26 1.45 -9.76
N LEU A 65 -8.47 0.92 -9.87
CA LEU A 65 -9.52 1.06 -8.85
C LEU A 65 -9.13 0.36 -7.53
N GLY A 66 -8.47 -0.80 -7.61
CA GLY A 66 -7.95 -1.51 -6.44
C GLY A 66 -6.86 -0.73 -5.71
N ILE A 67 -5.93 -0.10 -6.45
CA ILE A 67 -4.94 0.82 -5.88
C ILE A 67 -5.64 2.05 -5.28
N ALA A 68 -6.59 2.66 -6.01
CA ALA A 68 -7.33 3.84 -5.53
C ALA A 68 -8.11 3.55 -4.24
N GLY A 69 -8.68 2.34 -4.10
CA GLY A 69 -9.35 1.90 -2.88
C GLY A 69 -8.39 1.60 -1.72
N ALA A 70 -7.18 1.11 -2.00
CA ALA A 70 -6.15 0.87 -1.00
C ALA A 70 -5.34 2.14 -0.63
N PHE A 71 -5.41 3.19 -1.45
CA PHE A 71 -4.67 4.43 -1.26
C PHE A 71 -4.96 5.14 0.08
N PRO A 72 -6.21 5.28 0.55
CA PRO A 72 -6.50 5.92 1.84
C PRO A 72 -5.89 5.14 3.00
N LEU A 73 -5.90 3.80 2.92
CA LEU A 73 -5.30 2.94 3.94
C LEU A 73 -3.77 3.06 3.93
N ALA A 74 -3.15 3.03 2.75
CA ALA A 74 -1.72 3.22 2.60
C ALA A 74 -1.28 4.61 3.07
N TYR A 75 -2.02 5.66 2.70
CA TYR A 75 -1.81 7.03 3.16
C TYR A 75 -1.91 7.11 4.68
N PHE A 76 -2.95 6.54 5.27
CA PHE A 76 -3.09 6.48 6.71
C PHE A 76 -1.90 5.76 7.36
N LEU A 77 -1.44 4.63 6.81
CA LEU A 77 -0.29 3.90 7.34
C LEU A 77 1.01 4.70 7.21
N PHE A 78 1.25 5.38 6.08
CA PHE A 78 2.45 6.21 5.88
C PHE A 78 2.51 7.41 6.82
N PHE A 79 1.37 8.04 7.12
CA PHE A 79 1.29 9.27 7.91
C PHE A 79 0.82 9.06 9.35
N ARG A 80 0.58 7.82 9.76
CA ARG A 80 0.33 7.45 11.16
C ARG A 80 1.66 7.39 11.91
N SER A 81 2.23 8.57 12.17
CA SER A 81 3.36 8.78 13.08
C SER A 81 2.87 8.82 14.52
#